data_AF-A0A7G8UTK6-F1
#
_entry.id   AF-A0A7G8UTK6-F1
#
_cell.length_a   1.000
_cell.length_b   1.000
_cell.length_c   1.000
_cell.angle_alpha   90.00
_cell.angle_beta   90.00
_cell.angle_gamma   90.00
#
_symmetry.space_group_name_H-M   'P 1'
#
loop_
_entity.id
_entity.type
_entity.pdbx_description
1 polymer ?
#
loop_
_entity_poly.entity_id
_entity_poly.type
_entity_poly.pdbx_seq_one_letter_code
_entity_poly.pdbx_strand_id
1 'polypeptide(L)'
;MAFPNKKEYVAHVVGLFSKVADQYGFVRENGLSFTRKQSDEVEAGMAVQVAITKLPASVVVLLVDVSLRLASVAELCEQLFARDRAIATIGGPLGRFTERDDFVTEYRFDWKGDEDRVLGQLDADIHKFSRFAESINSAQSLDAGRLARLPGLRKNFSLGLGETYKYTVPEVAAVLHRLNGKRDEAMRTAAIAERNKSGRLSAEQLNDLRRYVSEMD
;
A
#
# COMPACT_ATOMS: atom_id res chain seq x y z
N MET A 1 -13.63 -13.95 26.95
CA MET A 1 -12.39 -13.80 27.73
C MET A 1 -12.38 -12.41 28.34
N ALA A 2 -12.05 -12.22 29.61
CA ALA A 2 -12.01 -10.89 30.25
C ALA A 2 -10.55 -10.46 30.42
N PHE A 3 -10.15 -9.34 29.81
CA PHE A 3 -8.79 -8.82 29.93
C PHE A 3 -8.65 -8.00 31.22
N PRO A 4 -7.63 -8.24 32.06
CA PRO A 4 -7.49 -7.56 33.34
C PRO A 4 -7.15 -6.07 33.20
N ASN A 5 -6.55 -5.67 32.07
CA ASN A 5 -6.34 -4.27 31.75
C ASN A 5 -6.23 -4.03 30.23
N LYS A 6 -6.25 -2.75 29.86
CA LYS A 6 -6.18 -2.25 28.49
C LYS A 6 -4.89 -2.65 27.75
N LYS A 7 -3.76 -2.69 28.45
CA LYS A 7 -2.45 -3.01 27.86
C LYS A 7 -2.41 -4.46 27.39
N GLU A 8 -2.98 -5.36 28.19
CA GLU A 8 -3.08 -6.77 27.85
C GLU A 8 -4.05 -7.02 26.69
N TYR A 9 -5.16 -6.29 26.63
CA TYR A 9 -6.07 -6.39 25.47
C TYR A 9 -5.42 -5.91 24.17
N VAL A 10 -4.67 -4.80 24.21
CA VAL A 10 -3.88 -4.34 23.05
C VAL A 10 -2.85 -5.39 22.63
N ALA A 11 -2.13 -5.97 23.58
CA ALA A 11 -1.16 -7.03 23.29
C ALA A 11 -1.82 -8.27 22.65
N HIS A 12 -3.03 -8.63 23.10
CA HIS A 12 -3.82 -9.71 22.52
C HIS A 12 -4.19 -9.42 21.07
N VAL A 13 -4.79 -8.25 20.79
CA VAL A 13 -5.19 -7.85 19.42
C VAL A 13 -3.98 -7.79 18.47
N VAL A 14 -2.85 -7.25 18.94
CA VAL A 14 -1.58 -7.25 18.17
C VAL A 14 -1.08 -8.68 17.92
N GLY A 15 -1.18 -9.55 18.92
CA GLY A 15 -0.81 -10.96 18.78
C GLY A 15 -1.69 -11.70 17.77
N LEU A 16 -2.99 -11.38 17.72
CA LEU A 16 -3.90 -11.91 16.70
C LEU A 16 -3.53 -11.45 15.30
N PHE A 17 -3.32 -10.15 15.09
CA PHE A 17 -2.84 -9.64 13.79
C PHE A 17 -1.55 -10.34 13.36
N SER A 18 -0.58 -10.46 14.27
CA SER A 18 0.71 -11.08 13.97
C SER A 18 0.52 -12.53 13.51
N LYS A 19 -0.30 -13.31 14.21
CA LYS A 19 -0.64 -14.68 13.81
C LYS A 19 -1.26 -14.75 12.41
N VAL A 20 -2.16 -13.84 12.07
CA VAL A 20 -2.78 -13.80 10.74
C VAL A 20 -1.74 -13.43 9.68
N ALA A 21 -0.91 -12.41 9.90
CA ALA A 21 0.16 -12.03 8.98
C ALA A 21 1.16 -13.19 8.74
N ASP A 22 1.54 -13.89 9.81
CA ASP A 22 2.44 -15.05 9.75
C ASP A 22 1.85 -16.20 8.91
N GLN A 23 0.53 -16.42 8.95
CA GLN A 23 -0.15 -17.44 8.12
C GLN A 23 0.02 -17.19 6.62
N TYR A 24 0.15 -15.92 6.23
CA TYR A 24 0.40 -15.51 4.84
C TYR A 24 1.89 -15.30 4.54
N GLY A 25 2.79 -15.80 5.40
CA GLY A 25 4.24 -15.80 5.18
C GLY A 25 4.90 -14.42 5.32
N PHE A 26 4.23 -13.45 5.94
CA PHE A 26 4.86 -12.18 6.26
C PHE A 26 5.75 -12.31 7.49
N VAL A 27 6.97 -11.77 7.39
CA VAL A 27 7.99 -11.79 8.43
C VAL A 27 8.07 -10.42 9.06
N ARG A 28 8.14 -10.38 10.39
CA ARG A 28 8.28 -9.15 11.15
C ARG A 28 9.68 -8.55 10.98
N GLU A 29 9.76 -7.28 10.54
CA GLU A 29 11.04 -6.59 10.38
C GLU A 29 11.35 -5.67 11.56
N ASN A 30 10.42 -4.77 11.91
CA ASN A 30 10.62 -3.75 12.94
C ASN A 30 9.28 -3.32 13.53
N GLY A 31 9.16 -3.26 14.85
CA GLY A 31 7.92 -2.79 15.48
C GLY A 31 6.71 -3.63 15.04
N LEU A 32 5.71 -3.02 14.40
CA LEU A 32 4.55 -3.71 13.83
C LEU A 32 4.55 -3.69 12.28
N SER A 33 5.74 -3.59 11.69
CA SER A 33 5.95 -3.71 10.26
C SER A 33 6.37 -5.14 9.89
N PHE A 34 5.80 -5.62 8.80
CA PHE A 34 5.95 -6.97 8.28
C PHE A 34 6.22 -6.91 6.78
N THR A 35 7.03 -7.83 6.27
CA THR A 35 7.37 -7.93 4.84
C THR A 35 7.37 -9.38 4.37
N ARG A 36 7.06 -9.56 3.08
CA ARG A 36 7.14 -10.83 2.38
C ARG A 36 7.65 -10.58 0.97
N LYS A 37 8.79 -11.17 0.65
CA LYS A 37 9.30 -11.22 -0.73
C LYS A 37 8.48 -12.23 -1.55
N GLN A 38 7.90 -11.79 -2.66
CA GLN A 38 7.10 -12.65 -3.56
C GLN A 38 7.94 -13.17 -4.73
N SER A 39 8.89 -12.38 -5.20
CA SER A 39 9.86 -12.72 -6.23
C SER A 39 11.12 -11.88 -6.07
N ASP A 40 12.14 -12.10 -6.91
CA ASP A 40 13.32 -11.22 -6.95
C ASP A 40 13.00 -9.78 -7.33
N GLU A 41 11.89 -9.57 -8.03
CA GLU A 41 11.44 -8.26 -8.49
C GLU A 41 10.45 -7.60 -7.53
N VAL A 42 9.76 -8.35 -6.67
CA VAL A 42 8.59 -7.84 -5.93
C VAL A 42 8.63 -8.23 -4.46
N GLU A 43 8.49 -7.22 -3.61
CA GLU A 43 8.30 -7.35 -2.17
C GLU A 43 6.98 -6.71 -1.74
N ALA A 44 6.24 -7.40 -0.89
CA ALA A 44 5.02 -6.90 -0.27
C ALA A 44 5.27 -6.56 1.19
N GLY A 45 4.77 -5.41 1.64
CA GLY A 45 4.89 -4.93 3.01
C GLY A 45 3.53 -4.65 3.62
N MET A 46 3.47 -4.77 4.95
CA MET A 46 2.35 -4.33 5.78
C MET A 46 2.88 -3.62 7.01
N ALA A 47 2.29 -2.49 7.36
CA ALA A 47 2.59 -1.75 8.58
C ALA A 47 1.31 -1.57 9.38
N VAL A 48 1.35 -1.88 10.67
CA VAL A 48 0.21 -1.72 11.56
C VAL A 48 0.44 -0.60 12.56
N GLN A 49 -0.54 0.28 12.66
CA GLN A 49 -0.64 1.24 13.74
C GLN A 49 -1.81 0.87 14.63
N VAL A 50 -1.55 0.85 15.94
CA VAL A 50 -2.59 0.62 16.94
C VAL A 50 -2.97 1.96 17.52
N ALA A 51 -4.20 2.38 17.27
CA ALA A 51 -4.80 3.55 17.92
C ALA A 51 -5.78 3.07 18.98
N ILE A 52 -5.81 3.78 20.11
CA ILE A 52 -6.83 3.52 21.13
C ILE A 52 -7.73 4.72 21.24
N THR A 53 -9.00 4.53 20.90
CA THR A 53 -9.98 5.62 20.86
C THR A 53 -10.39 6.03 22.27
N LYS A 54 -10.77 7.30 22.42
CA LYS A 54 -11.38 7.83 23.66
C LYS A 54 -12.87 7.44 23.81
N LEU A 55 -13.42 6.72 22.84
CA LEU A 55 -14.82 6.30 22.74
C LEU A 55 -14.91 4.85 22.29
N PRO A 56 -15.83 4.05 22.86
CA PRO A 56 -15.79 3.63 24.28
C PRO A 56 -14.41 3.01 24.63
N ALA A 57 -14.01 3.04 25.91
CA ALA A 57 -12.70 2.55 26.39
C ALA A 57 -12.43 1.05 26.12
N SER A 58 -13.44 0.35 25.57
CA SER A 58 -13.48 -1.04 25.17
C SER A 58 -12.92 -1.35 23.78
N VAL A 59 -12.65 -0.32 22.96
CA VAL A 59 -12.32 -0.49 21.54
C VAL A 59 -10.83 -0.27 21.28
N VAL A 60 -10.21 -1.22 20.58
CA VAL A 60 -8.88 -1.08 19.98
C VAL A 60 -9.03 -0.91 18.47
N VAL A 61 -8.31 0.03 17.88
CA VAL A 61 -8.33 0.29 16.45
C VAL A 61 -7.00 -0.11 15.82
N LEU A 62 -7.05 -0.96 14.80
CA LEU A 62 -5.91 -1.25 13.93
C LEU A 62 -6.06 -0.49 12.62
N LEU A 63 -5.03 0.27 12.28
CA LEU A 63 -4.81 0.82 10.94
C LEU A 63 -3.77 -0.06 10.28
N VAL A 64 -4.15 -0.74 9.20
CA VAL A 64 -3.25 -1.63 8.46
C VAL A 64 -2.98 -0.98 7.11
N ASP A 65 -1.76 -0.52 6.92
CA ASP A 65 -1.28 0.00 5.64
C ASP A 65 -0.51 -1.09 4.91
N VAL A 66 -0.79 -1.26 3.63
CA VAL A 66 -0.07 -2.19 2.76
C VAL A 66 0.82 -1.44 1.78
N SER A 67 1.86 -2.10 1.26
CA SER A 67 2.74 -1.55 0.24
C SER A 67 3.29 -2.64 -0.67
N LEU A 68 3.60 -2.28 -1.92
CA LEU A 68 4.43 -3.08 -2.81
C LEU A 68 5.73 -2.33 -3.12
N ARG A 69 6.83 -3.06 -3.26
CA ARG A 69 8.11 -2.57 -3.75
C ARG A 69 8.50 -3.40 -4.96
N LEU A 70 8.65 -2.74 -6.11
CA LEU A 70 9.19 -3.32 -7.33
C LEU A 70 10.67 -2.93 -7.44
N ALA A 71 11.59 -3.90 -7.43
CA ALA A 71 13.03 -3.65 -7.43
C ALA A 71 13.48 -2.81 -8.64
N SER A 72 13.08 -3.20 -9.85
CA SER A 72 13.38 -2.47 -11.09
C SER A 72 12.84 -1.03 -11.13
N VAL A 73 11.65 -0.78 -10.58
CA VAL A 73 11.11 0.59 -10.46
C VAL A 73 11.85 1.35 -9.36
N ALA A 74 12.23 0.67 -8.29
CA ALA A 74 12.95 1.25 -7.18
C ALA A 74 14.30 1.80 -7.65
N GLU A 75 15.07 0.95 -8.32
CA GLU A 75 16.38 1.28 -8.88
C GLU A 75 16.30 2.46 -9.86
N LEU A 76 15.33 2.44 -10.78
CA LEU A 76 15.13 3.53 -11.74
C LEU A 76 14.77 4.84 -11.04
N CYS A 77 13.92 4.80 -10.02
CA CYS A 77 13.58 5.99 -9.23
C CYS A 77 14.75 6.48 -8.39
N GLU A 78 15.61 5.59 -7.89
CA GLU A 78 16.86 5.97 -7.21
C GLU A 78 17.82 6.68 -8.17
N GLN A 79 17.94 6.20 -9.42
CA GLN A 79 18.73 6.86 -10.46
C GLN A 79 18.19 8.25 -10.81
N LEU A 80 16.86 8.37 -10.98
CA LEU A 80 16.23 9.64 -11.36
C LEU A 80 16.13 10.66 -10.22
N PHE A 81 16.01 10.20 -8.97
CA PHE A 81 15.65 11.06 -7.84
C PHE A 81 16.65 11.02 -6.67
N ALA A 82 17.72 10.23 -6.74
CA ALA A 82 18.72 10.06 -5.68
C ALA A 82 18.08 9.83 -4.29
N ARG A 83 16.99 9.05 -4.25
CA ARG A 83 16.17 8.85 -3.05
C ARG A 83 16.06 7.37 -2.69
N ASP A 84 16.50 7.04 -1.48
CA ASP A 84 16.34 5.76 -0.77
C ASP A 84 14.88 5.46 -0.36
N ARG A 85 13.91 6.02 -1.08
CA ARG A 85 12.47 5.86 -0.83
C ARG A 85 11.73 5.43 -2.06
N ALA A 86 12.40 4.73 -2.95
CA ALA A 86 11.80 4.14 -4.11
C ALA A 86 11.03 2.86 -3.73
N ILE A 87 10.18 2.96 -2.72
CA ILE A 87 9.04 2.09 -2.63
C ILE A 87 8.20 2.49 -3.84
N ALA A 88 8.03 1.58 -4.80
CA ALA A 88 7.01 1.71 -5.84
C ALA A 88 5.64 1.62 -5.14
N THR A 89 5.32 2.60 -4.29
CA THR A 89 4.40 2.50 -3.15
C THR A 89 3.00 2.52 -3.66
N ILE A 90 2.58 1.45 -4.32
CA ILE A 90 1.20 1.11 -4.40
C ILE A 90 0.82 0.64 -3.01
N GLY A 91 0.27 1.55 -2.24
CA GLY A 91 0.07 1.32 -0.83
C GLY A 91 -0.89 2.29 -0.17
N GLY A 92 -1.32 1.95 1.03
CA GLY A 92 -2.32 2.68 1.79
C GLY A 92 -3.19 1.73 2.60
N PRO A 93 -4.31 2.22 3.15
CA PRO A 93 -5.12 1.43 4.06
C PRO A 93 -5.69 0.19 3.37
N LEU A 94 -5.46 -0.97 3.96
CA LEU A 94 -5.92 -2.27 3.44
C LEU A 94 -7.43 -2.27 3.17
N GLY A 95 -8.24 -1.66 4.06
CA GLY A 95 -9.69 -1.59 3.86
C GLY A 95 -10.15 -0.72 2.68
N ARG A 96 -9.28 0.11 2.11
CA ARG A 96 -9.54 0.82 0.84
C ARG A 96 -9.01 0.08 -0.39
N PHE A 97 -8.13 -0.89 -0.16
CA PHE A 97 -7.60 -1.77 -1.18
C PHE A 97 -8.63 -2.85 -1.53
N THR A 98 -9.30 -3.44 -0.54
CA THR A 98 -10.26 -4.54 -0.69
C THR A 98 -11.72 -4.09 -0.69
N GLU A 99 -12.59 -4.85 -1.36
CA GLU A 99 -14.04 -4.68 -1.26
C GLU A 99 -14.55 -5.11 0.13
N ARG A 100 -14.64 -4.14 1.05
CA ARG A 100 -15.39 -4.22 2.32
C ARG A 100 -16.77 -3.59 2.17
N ASP A 101 -17.79 -4.01 2.91
CA ASP A 101 -19.14 -3.44 2.78
C ASP A 101 -19.27 -2.01 3.33
N ASP A 102 -18.29 -1.52 4.10
CA ASP A 102 -18.44 -0.32 4.94
C ASP A 102 -17.51 0.86 4.58
N PHE A 103 -16.66 0.74 3.55
CA PHE A 103 -15.63 1.73 3.18
C PHE A 103 -14.69 2.12 4.34
N VAL A 104 -14.62 1.32 5.40
CA VAL A 104 -13.83 1.64 6.60
C VAL A 104 -12.36 1.29 6.38
N THR A 105 -11.48 2.23 6.72
CA THR A 105 -10.01 2.11 6.61
C THR A 105 -9.35 1.38 7.78
N GLU A 106 -10.14 1.06 8.79
CA GLU A 106 -9.67 0.61 10.09
C GLU A 106 -10.41 -0.64 10.55
N TYR A 107 -9.79 -1.40 11.45
CA TYR A 107 -10.39 -2.55 12.10
C TYR A 107 -10.63 -2.17 13.56
N ARG A 108 -11.88 -2.24 14.01
CA ARG A 108 -12.28 -1.89 15.38
C ARG A 108 -12.58 -3.17 16.12
N PHE A 109 -11.85 -3.43 17.20
CA PHE A 109 -12.02 -4.60 18.06
C PHE A 109 -12.64 -4.17 19.39
N ASP A 110 -13.89 -4.53 19.64
CA ASP A 110 -14.55 -4.35 20.93
C ASP A 110 -14.42 -5.62 21.79
N TRP A 111 -13.79 -5.49 22.97
CA TRP A 111 -13.64 -6.62 23.91
C TRP A 111 -14.99 -7.19 24.42
N LYS A 112 -16.11 -6.50 24.16
CA LYS A 112 -17.48 -6.90 24.55
C LYS A 112 -18.17 -7.78 23.51
N GLY A 113 -17.57 -8.00 22.33
CA GLY A 113 -18.03 -9.05 21.42
C GLY A 113 -18.19 -8.65 19.96
N ASP A 114 -17.08 -8.55 19.25
CA ASP A 114 -17.05 -8.68 17.79
C ASP A 114 -15.72 -9.24 17.23
N GLU A 115 -14.87 -9.78 18.09
CA GLU A 115 -13.51 -10.24 17.77
C GLU A 115 -13.49 -11.19 16.55
N ASP A 116 -14.27 -12.27 16.56
CA ASP A 116 -14.29 -13.25 15.46
C ASP A 116 -14.70 -12.64 14.11
N ARG A 117 -15.68 -11.72 14.13
CA ARG A 117 -16.12 -11.02 12.92
C ARG A 117 -15.02 -10.14 12.36
N VAL A 118 -14.34 -9.39 13.23
CA VAL A 118 -13.27 -8.46 12.84
C VAL A 118 -12.04 -9.23 12.38
N LEU A 119 -11.71 -10.35 13.05
CA LEU A 119 -10.65 -11.26 12.62
C LEU A 119 -10.96 -11.90 11.26
N GLY A 120 -12.19 -12.37 11.04
CA GLY A 120 -12.58 -12.91 9.74
C GLY A 120 -12.49 -11.89 8.60
N GLN A 121 -12.80 -10.61 8.87
CA GLN A 121 -12.60 -9.53 7.90
C GLN A 121 -11.12 -9.24 7.64
N LEU A 122 -10.32 -9.13 8.70
CA LEU A 122 -8.88 -8.89 8.61
C LEU A 122 -8.18 -10.01 7.84
N ASP A 123 -8.50 -11.26 8.15
CA ASP A 123 -8.01 -12.46 7.46
C ASP A 123 -8.36 -12.42 5.96
N ALA A 124 -9.64 -12.20 5.63
CA ALA A 124 -10.08 -12.12 4.25
C ALA A 124 -9.40 -10.99 3.47
N ASP A 125 -9.15 -9.85 4.10
CA ASP A 125 -8.50 -8.71 3.47
C ASP A 125 -7.00 -8.95 3.26
N ILE A 126 -6.29 -9.48 4.26
CA ILE A 126 -4.86 -9.84 4.13
C ILE A 126 -4.70 -10.93 3.07
N HIS A 127 -5.60 -11.92 3.02
CA HIS A 127 -5.61 -12.94 1.96
C HIS A 127 -5.75 -12.34 0.57
N LYS A 128 -6.71 -11.42 0.38
CA LYS A 128 -6.92 -10.71 -0.90
C LYS A 128 -5.67 -9.93 -1.29
N PHE A 129 -5.07 -9.20 -0.36
CA PHE A 129 -3.83 -8.46 -0.62
C PHE A 129 -2.67 -9.41 -0.95
N SER A 130 -2.48 -10.50 -0.20
CA SER A 130 -1.44 -11.49 -0.45
C SER A 130 -1.57 -12.08 -1.85
N ARG A 131 -2.76 -12.53 -2.24
CA ARG A 131 -3.02 -13.06 -3.59
C ARG A 131 -2.78 -12.03 -4.69
N PHE A 132 -3.18 -10.78 -4.44
CA PHE A 132 -2.88 -9.70 -5.37
C PHE A 132 -1.36 -9.50 -5.52
N ALA A 133 -0.64 -9.39 -4.41
CA ALA A 133 0.81 -9.20 -4.40
C ALA A 133 1.53 -10.34 -5.14
N GLU A 134 1.12 -11.59 -4.93
CA GLU A 134 1.61 -12.78 -5.66
C GLU A 134 1.37 -12.70 -7.17
N SER A 135 0.32 -12.00 -7.61
CA SER A 135 0.02 -11.80 -9.04
C SER A 135 0.88 -10.73 -9.71
N ILE A 136 1.64 -9.95 -8.92
CA ILE A 136 2.52 -8.90 -9.41
C ILE A 136 3.91 -9.49 -9.63
N ASN A 137 4.34 -9.51 -10.88
CA ASN A 137 5.64 -10.02 -11.30
C ASN A 137 6.46 -9.01 -12.11
N SER A 138 5.89 -7.84 -12.40
CA SER A 138 6.55 -6.76 -13.14
C SER A 138 5.78 -5.44 -12.98
N ALA A 139 6.40 -4.33 -13.42
CA ALA A 139 5.73 -3.02 -13.48
C ALA A 139 4.47 -3.04 -14.37
N GLN A 140 4.43 -3.89 -15.41
CA GLN A 140 3.27 -4.01 -16.29
C GLN A 140 2.05 -4.64 -15.60
N SER A 141 2.28 -5.38 -14.51
CA SER A 141 1.19 -5.91 -13.70
C SER A 141 0.44 -4.83 -12.92
N LEU A 142 1.01 -3.63 -12.82
CA LEU A 142 0.42 -2.46 -12.16
C LEU A 142 -0.23 -1.48 -13.14
N ASP A 143 -0.57 -1.92 -14.35
CA ASP A 143 -1.31 -1.13 -15.31
C ASP A 143 -2.71 -0.75 -14.79
N ALA A 144 -3.06 0.54 -14.78
CA ALA A 144 -4.36 1.00 -14.28
C ALA A 144 -5.58 0.35 -14.97
N GLY A 145 -5.49 0.04 -16.26
CA GLY A 145 -6.54 -0.63 -17.02
C GLY A 145 -6.68 -2.09 -16.64
N ARG A 146 -5.56 -2.77 -16.34
CA ARG A 146 -5.56 -4.13 -15.77
C ARG A 146 -6.11 -4.14 -14.34
N LEU A 147 -5.62 -3.25 -13.48
CA LEU A 147 -6.04 -3.15 -12.08
C LEU A 147 -7.54 -2.86 -11.94
N ALA A 148 -8.11 -2.03 -12.81
CA ALA A 148 -9.55 -1.73 -12.82
C ALA A 148 -10.44 -2.95 -13.15
N ARG A 149 -9.86 -4.04 -13.68
CA ARG A 149 -10.54 -5.29 -14.05
C ARG A 149 -10.31 -6.43 -13.06
N LEU A 150 -9.45 -6.24 -12.06
CA LEU A 150 -9.15 -7.27 -11.08
C LEU A 150 -10.32 -7.43 -10.10
N PRO A 151 -10.92 -8.64 -10.00
CA PRO A 151 -12.02 -8.89 -9.07
C PRO A 151 -11.59 -8.68 -7.61
N GLY A 152 -12.46 -8.08 -6.79
CA GLY A 152 -12.23 -7.92 -5.35
C GLY A 152 -11.29 -6.78 -4.97
N LEU A 153 -10.64 -6.12 -5.94
CA LEU A 153 -9.96 -4.85 -5.74
C LEU A 153 -10.93 -3.70 -5.96
N ARG A 154 -10.96 -2.74 -5.03
CA ARG A 154 -11.81 -1.57 -5.21
C ARG A 154 -11.37 -0.73 -6.40
N LYS A 155 -12.32 -0.26 -7.20
CA LYS A 155 -12.07 0.67 -8.32
C LYS A 155 -11.27 1.92 -7.91
N ASN A 156 -11.42 2.41 -6.68
CA ASN A 156 -10.65 3.56 -6.18
C ASN A 156 -9.14 3.31 -6.09
N PHE A 157 -8.73 2.04 -6.00
CA PHE A 157 -7.33 1.66 -6.02
C PHE A 157 -6.69 1.93 -7.38
N SER A 158 -7.32 1.49 -8.48
CA SER A 158 -6.83 1.77 -9.83
C SER A 158 -6.86 3.27 -10.16
N LEU A 159 -7.85 4.01 -9.64
CA LEU A 159 -7.89 5.47 -9.74
C LEU A 159 -6.81 6.18 -8.91
N GLY A 160 -6.29 5.54 -7.86
CA GLY A 160 -5.23 6.09 -7.01
C GLY A 160 -3.83 6.07 -7.64
N LEU A 161 -3.69 5.42 -8.80
CA LEU A 161 -2.55 5.58 -9.72
C LEU A 161 -2.73 6.74 -10.72
N GLY A 162 -3.87 7.45 -10.62
CA GLY A 162 -4.20 8.63 -11.41
C GLY A 162 -3.93 9.96 -10.67
N GLU A 163 -4.52 11.04 -11.19
CA GLU A 163 -4.26 12.43 -10.77
C GLU A 163 -4.57 12.72 -9.28
N THR A 164 -5.42 11.89 -8.64
CA THR A 164 -5.78 11.98 -7.22
C THR A 164 -4.92 11.06 -6.37
N TYR A 165 -3.65 11.42 -6.19
CA TYR A 165 -2.61 10.67 -5.47
C TYR A 165 -2.99 10.30 -4.04
N LYS A 166 -3.65 9.15 -3.88
CA LYS A 166 -3.92 8.57 -2.56
C LYS A 166 -3.01 7.40 -2.23
N TYR A 167 -2.45 6.74 -3.25
CA TYR A 167 -1.78 5.44 -3.09
C TYR A 167 -0.49 5.28 -3.92
N THR A 168 0.13 6.39 -4.37
CA THR A 168 1.46 6.44 -5.01
C THR A 168 1.87 7.92 -5.15
N VAL A 169 3.18 8.22 -5.20
CA VAL A 169 3.66 9.58 -5.48
C VAL A 169 3.72 9.87 -6.98
N PRO A 170 3.47 11.12 -7.43
CA PRO A 170 3.45 11.52 -8.85
C PRO A 170 4.62 11.04 -9.68
N GLU A 171 5.83 11.22 -9.19
CA GLU A 171 7.06 10.86 -9.88
C GLU A 171 7.15 9.35 -10.15
N VAL A 172 6.72 8.51 -9.19
CA VAL A 172 6.68 7.05 -9.33
C VAL A 172 5.55 6.62 -10.26
N ALA A 173 4.36 7.24 -10.16
CA ALA A 173 3.27 6.96 -11.09
C ALA A 173 3.66 7.27 -12.55
N ALA A 174 4.43 8.35 -12.78
CA ALA A 174 4.86 8.73 -14.12
C ALA A 174 5.80 7.67 -14.70
N VAL A 175 6.73 7.16 -13.88
CA VAL A 175 7.59 6.03 -14.25
C VAL A 175 6.77 4.77 -14.56
N LEU A 176 5.80 4.42 -13.71
CA LEU A 176 4.93 3.26 -13.93
C LEU A 176 4.12 3.40 -15.23
N HIS A 177 3.52 4.56 -15.52
CA HIS A 177 2.80 4.79 -16.77
C HIS A 177 3.74 4.68 -17.98
N ARG A 178 4.95 5.22 -17.90
CA ARG A 178 5.95 5.12 -18.97
C ARG A 178 6.38 3.68 -19.24
N LEU A 179 6.61 2.87 -18.20
CA LEU A 179 6.92 1.43 -18.32
C LEU A 179 5.75 0.60 -18.87
N ASN A 180 4.52 1.10 -18.72
CA ASN A 180 3.30 0.52 -19.29
C ASN A 180 2.97 1.02 -20.70
N GLY A 181 3.86 1.81 -21.33
CA GLY A 181 3.63 2.36 -22.68
C GLY A 181 2.58 3.47 -22.74
N LYS A 182 2.18 4.02 -21.58
CA LYS A 182 1.17 5.08 -21.45
C LYS A 182 1.82 6.46 -21.40
N ARG A 183 2.36 6.89 -22.56
CA ARG A 183 3.12 8.14 -22.67
C ARG A 183 2.31 9.36 -22.23
N ASP A 184 1.08 9.49 -22.69
CA ASP A 184 0.26 10.68 -22.39
C ASP A 184 -0.08 10.76 -20.90
N GLU A 185 -0.42 9.63 -20.27
CA GLU A 185 -0.59 9.53 -18.83
C GLU A 185 0.70 9.87 -18.09
N ALA A 186 1.84 9.31 -18.51
CA ALA A 186 3.15 9.56 -17.89
C ALA A 186 3.51 11.06 -17.93
N MET A 187 3.29 11.72 -19.07
CA MET A 187 3.51 13.17 -19.24
C MET A 187 2.56 14.00 -18.36
N ARG A 188 1.26 13.64 -18.30
CA ARG A 188 0.30 14.32 -17.41
C ARG A 188 0.70 14.20 -15.95
N THR A 189 1.06 13.00 -15.51
CA THR A 189 1.47 12.71 -14.13
C THR A 189 2.79 13.39 -13.76
N ALA A 190 3.77 13.41 -14.67
CA ALA A 190 5.03 14.16 -14.49
C ALA A 190 4.78 15.66 -14.34
N ALA A 191 3.91 16.25 -15.17
CA ALA A 191 3.52 17.65 -15.05
C ALA A 191 2.82 17.97 -13.71
N ILE A 192 2.12 17.00 -13.11
CA ILE A 192 1.56 17.15 -11.76
C ILE A 192 2.67 17.08 -10.70
N ALA A 193 3.67 16.20 -10.85
CA ALA A 193 4.83 16.14 -9.95
C ALA A 193 5.54 17.51 -9.86
N GLU A 194 5.67 18.20 -10.99
CA GLU A 194 6.27 19.53 -11.09
C GLU A 194 5.41 20.63 -10.47
N ARG A 195 4.09 20.58 -10.64
CA ARG A 195 3.16 21.56 -10.06
C ARG A 195 3.06 21.41 -8.55
N ASN A 196 3.09 20.17 -8.06
CA ASN A 196 3.04 19.83 -6.65
C ASN A 196 4.39 20.05 -5.95
N LYS A 197 5.08 21.19 -6.22
CA LYS A 197 6.40 21.65 -5.71
C LYS A 197 6.53 21.59 -4.18
N SER A 198 6.38 20.41 -3.59
CA SER A 198 6.46 20.15 -2.16
C SER A 198 7.93 20.05 -1.71
N GLY A 199 8.85 20.69 -2.45
CA GLY A 199 10.30 20.65 -2.19
C GLY A 199 10.90 19.26 -2.32
N ARG A 200 10.25 18.33 -3.02
CA ARG A 200 10.68 16.92 -3.06
C ARG A 200 11.72 16.63 -4.14
N LEU A 201 11.62 17.25 -5.31
CA LEU A 201 12.55 17.04 -6.41
C LEU A 201 13.25 18.35 -6.79
N SER A 202 14.53 18.27 -7.13
CA SER A 202 15.30 19.39 -7.69
C SER A 202 14.84 19.68 -9.12
N ALA A 203 15.21 20.86 -9.65
CA ALA A 203 14.90 21.21 -11.04
C ALA A 203 15.55 20.23 -12.04
N GLU A 204 16.73 19.71 -11.71
CA GLU A 204 17.44 18.69 -12.49
C GLU A 204 16.66 17.37 -12.49
N GLN A 205 16.22 16.89 -11.33
CA GLN A 205 15.44 15.66 -11.20
C GLN A 205 14.09 15.73 -11.92
N LEU A 206 13.46 16.91 -11.94
CA LEU A 206 12.25 17.13 -12.73
C LEU A 206 12.54 17.11 -14.24
N ASN A 207 13.69 17.63 -14.67
CA ASN A 207 14.12 17.56 -16.06
C ASN A 207 14.48 16.13 -16.48
N ASP A 208 15.10 15.35 -15.61
CA ASP A 208 15.42 13.94 -15.86
C ASP A 208 14.14 13.09 -15.95
N LEU A 209 13.17 13.32 -15.06
CA LEU A 209 11.84 12.70 -15.18
C LEU A 209 11.18 13.04 -16.51
N ARG A 210 11.15 14.33 -16.89
CA ARG A 210 10.59 14.78 -18.18
C ARG A 210 11.27 14.08 -19.35
N ARG A 211 12.61 14.03 -19.34
CA ARG A 211 13.39 13.39 -20.40
C ARG A 211 12.99 11.92 -20.52
N TYR A 212 13.04 11.20 -19.39
CA TYR A 212 12.66 9.79 -19.31
C TYR A 212 11.25 9.50 -19.82
N VAL A 213 10.24 10.31 -19.44
CA VAL A 213 8.86 10.10 -19.92
C VAL A 213 8.66 10.51 -21.38
N SER A 214 9.51 11.38 -21.93
CA SER A 214 9.39 11.92 -23.28
C SER A 214 10.13 11.10 -24.36
N GLU A 215 11.22 10.45 -23.98
CA GLU A 215 11.98 9.54 -24.84
C GLU A 215 11.20 8.22 -24.91
N MET A 216 10.69 7.87 -26.10
CA MET A 216 10.23 6.52 -26.39
C MET A 216 11.17 5.92 -27.43
N ASP A 217 11.57 4.68 -27.19
CA ASP A 217 12.10 3.79 -28.23
C ASP A 217 11.03 3.54 -29.30
#